data_AF-A0A2G2HX31-F1
#
_entry.id   AF-A0A2G2HX31-F1
#
_cell.length_a   1.000
_cell.length_b   1.000
_cell.length_c   1.000
_cell.angle_alpha   90.00
_cell.angle_beta   90.00
_cell.angle_gamma   90.00
#
_symmetry.space_group_name_H-M   'P 1'
#
loop_
_entity.id
_entity.type
_entity.pdbx_description
1 polymer ?
#
loop_
_entity_poly.entity_id
_entity_poly.type
_entity_poly.pdbx_seq_one_letter_code
_entity_poly.pdbx_strand_id
1 'polypeptide(L)'
;MRLRHANKAEYQNAVRALPGPAGPVEEGCESPFIQGLYGCTEMFTQGMFEILRAGIFTRRAHEGRDITIDGGFYLGPQNFYRALREAPDDVLNLINMTSVDDVNALYGNEEVRRRERVDARFINIAMKATCLGAVTSDALEDGRVVSGVGGQYNFVAQAHELEGARSIILLKAVRESKGKVESNIVWNYGHVTVPRHLRDIIITEYGVADLRGQPDEECVKRMLAITDSRFQDELVREAIAAKKLAADFKLPEAWKKNTPDAIDAALRPHLGYLPTYPFGTEMDEVEQDLALALEHLQDHTASFWQQAGYVAAAVASGPDAEPWRPHLQRLQLEKPSSLPERIWRVLVLKALEDTQTGPVPS
;
A
#
# COMPACT_ATOMS: atom_id res chain seq x y z
N MET A 1 8.18 -0.88 9.46
CA MET A 1 8.38 -0.50 10.88
C MET A 1 9.20 -1.52 11.67
N ARG A 2 8.83 -2.80 11.70
CA ARG A 2 9.63 -3.86 12.39
C ARG A 2 11.08 -3.92 11.91
N LEU A 3 11.32 -3.88 10.59
CA LEU A 3 12.68 -3.85 10.03
C LEU A 3 13.49 -2.65 10.55
N ARG A 4 12.93 -1.43 10.49
CA ARG A 4 13.55 -0.21 11.07
C ARG A 4 13.89 -0.37 12.55
N HIS A 5 13.03 -1.02 13.32
CA HIS A 5 13.23 -1.21 14.77
C HIS A 5 14.32 -2.25 15.07
N ALA A 6 14.28 -3.40 14.41
CA ALA A 6 15.18 -4.53 14.69
C ALA A 6 16.53 -4.44 13.96
N ASN A 7 16.54 -3.89 12.75
CA ASN A 7 17.74 -3.75 11.91
C ASN A 7 17.69 -2.43 11.13
N LYS A 8 18.02 -1.33 11.82
CA LYS A 8 18.04 0.02 11.25
C LYS A 8 18.93 0.12 10.00
N ALA A 9 20.11 -0.47 10.04
CA ALA A 9 21.07 -0.37 8.94
C ALA A 9 20.48 -0.93 7.64
N GLU A 10 19.84 -2.09 7.74
CA GLU A 10 19.21 -2.72 6.58
C GLU A 10 17.99 -1.96 6.08
N TYR A 11 17.17 -1.45 7.00
CA TYR A 11 16.08 -0.54 6.64
C TYR A 11 16.59 0.68 5.86
N GLN A 12 17.67 1.33 6.33
CA GLN A 12 18.25 2.49 5.67
C GLN A 12 18.82 2.13 4.30
N ASN A 13 19.48 0.98 4.17
CA ASN A 13 20.01 0.51 2.89
C ASN A 13 18.88 0.28 1.88
N ALA A 14 17.82 -0.43 2.27
CA ALA A 14 16.68 -0.72 1.41
C ALA A 14 15.95 0.56 0.99
N VAL A 15 15.70 1.50 1.91
CA VAL A 15 15.04 2.78 1.58
C VAL A 15 15.92 3.65 0.67
N ARG A 16 17.23 3.68 0.87
CA ARG A 16 18.16 4.46 0.01
C ARG A 16 18.37 3.84 -1.36
N ALA A 17 18.11 2.54 -1.51
CA ALA A 17 18.15 1.87 -2.80
C ALA A 17 16.97 2.27 -3.70
N LEU A 18 15.81 2.60 -3.10
CA LEU A 18 14.63 3.02 -3.84
C LEU A 18 14.88 4.32 -4.63
N PRO A 19 14.33 4.43 -5.85
CA PRO A 19 14.46 5.63 -6.66
C PRO A 19 13.60 6.78 -6.14
N GLY A 20 13.94 7.98 -6.61
CA GLY A 20 13.11 9.17 -6.43
C GLY A 20 13.41 9.99 -5.18
N PRO A 21 12.61 11.04 -4.95
CA PRO A 21 12.83 11.95 -3.84
C PRO A 21 12.53 11.29 -2.48
N ALA A 22 13.45 11.46 -1.53
CA ALA A 22 13.21 11.10 -0.14
C ALA A 22 12.23 12.09 0.51
N GLY A 23 11.45 11.60 1.48
CA GLY A 23 10.58 12.45 2.31
C GLY A 23 11.39 13.31 3.31
N PRO A 24 10.71 14.17 4.09
CA PRO A 24 11.35 15.02 5.09
C PRO A 24 11.88 14.18 6.27
N VAL A 25 13.13 13.70 6.15
CA VAL A 25 13.78 12.82 7.13
C VAL A 25 13.89 13.48 8.52
N GLU A 26 14.00 14.80 8.54
CA GLU A 26 14.07 15.60 9.78
C GLU A 26 12.80 15.45 10.64
N GLU A 27 11.64 15.20 10.03
CA GLU A 27 10.37 15.03 10.73
C GLU A 27 10.06 13.56 11.09
N GLY A 28 10.62 12.60 10.35
CA GLY A 28 10.32 11.18 10.52
C GLY A 28 11.36 10.39 11.33
N CYS A 29 12.60 10.92 11.40
CA CYS A 29 13.80 10.25 11.90
C CYS A 29 14.05 8.88 11.22
N GLU A 30 15.24 8.30 11.37
CA GLU A 30 15.55 6.94 10.89
C GLU A 30 15.91 5.98 12.03
N SER A 31 15.87 6.46 13.28
CA SER A 31 16.22 5.67 14.46
C SER A 31 15.13 4.65 14.81
N PRO A 32 15.48 3.57 15.53
CA PRO A 32 14.47 2.66 16.07
C PRO A 32 13.49 3.41 16.97
N PHE A 33 12.29 2.87 17.12
CA PHE A 33 11.23 3.42 17.97
C PHE A 33 11.51 3.26 19.47
N ILE A 34 12.63 3.79 19.97
CA ILE A 34 13.06 3.66 21.38
C ILE A 34 12.11 4.40 22.34
N GLN A 35 11.61 5.57 21.94
CA GLN A 35 10.60 6.30 22.71
C GLN A 35 9.23 5.59 22.71
N GLY A 36 9.03 4.63 21.80
CA GLY A 36 7.74 4.01 21.56
C GLY A 36 6.82 4.86 20.70
N LEU A 37 5.83 4.18 20.14
CA LEU A 37 4.70 4.80 19.46
C LEU A 37 3.44 4.69 20.32
N TYR A 38 2.54 5.62 20.08
CA TYR A 38 1.14 5.54 20.49
C TYR A 38 0.32 5.39 19.20
N GLY A 39 -0.57 4.40 19.17
CA GLY A 39 -1.47 4.15 18.06
C GLY A 39 -2.82 4.82 18.30
N CYS A 40 -3.31 5.57 17.33
CA CYS A 40 -4.69 6.06 17.31
C CYS A 40 -5.27 5.75 15.94
N THR A 41 -6.17 4.78 15.87
CA THR A 41 -6.68 4.23 14.60
C THR A 41 -8.18 4.02 14.63
N GLU A 42 -8.84 4.29 13.51
CA GLU A 42 -10.24 3.87 13.34
C GLU A 42 -10.32 2.33 13.38
N MET A 43 -9.40 1.68 12.65
CA MET A 43 -9.38 0.25 12.42
C MET A 43 -8.12 -0.36 13.02
N PHE A 44 -8.29 -1.19 14.05
CA PHE A 44 -7.22 -2.00 14.61
C PHE A 44 -7.10 -3.28 13.79
N THR A 45 -5.97 -3.42 13.08
CA THR A 45 -5.68 -4.58 12.21
C THR A 45 -4.62 -5.52 12.81
N GLN A 46 -4.50 -6.71 12.22
CA GLN A 46 -3.44 -7.67 12.57
C GLN A 46 -2.04 -7.05 12.55
N GLY A 47 -1.72 -6.22 11.55
CA GLY A 47 -0.42 -5.57 11.45
C GLY A 47 -0.10 -4.69 12.66
N MET A 48 -1.10 -3.99 13.21
CA MET A 48 -0.93 -3.20 14.44
C MET A 48 -0.72 -4.09 15.67
N PHE A 49 -1.39 -5.24 15.72
CA PHE A 49 -1.20 -6.21 16.81
C PHE A 49 0.21 -6.78 16.83
N GLU A 50 0.76 -7.08 15.65
CA GLU A 50 2.13 -7.55 15.52
C GLU A 50 3.16 -6.46 15.85
N ILE A 51 2.87 -5.18 15.57
CA ILE A 51 3.70 -4.04 16.00
C ILE A 51 3.65 -3.88 17.53
N LEU A 52 2.49 -4.09 18.16
CA LEU A 52 2.34 -4.10 19.63
C LEU A 52 3.19 -5.22 20.25
N ARG A 53 3.04 -6.47 19.76
CA ARG A 53 3.81 -7.62 20.23
C ARG A 53 5.31 -7.48 20.00
N ALA A 54 5.72 -6.72 18.98
CA ALA A 54 7.11 -6.38 18.73
C ALA A 54 7.67 -5.30 19.68
N GLY A 55 6.89 -4.79 20.64
CA GLY A 55 7.34 -3.80 21.62
C GLY A 55 7.55 -2.40 21.04
N ILE A 56 6.88 -2.08 19.92
CA ILE A 56 7.00 -0.77 19.26
C ILE A 56 5.91 0.20 19.76
N PHE A 57 4.69 -0.29 20.01
CA PHE A 57 3.65 0.50 20.69
C PHE A 57 3.88 0.46 22.21
N THR A 58 4.70 1.40 22.70
CA THR A 58 5.08 1.50 24.12
C THR A 58 4.90 2.89 24.71
N ARG A 59 4.53 3.90 23.90
CA ARG A 59 4.27 5.25 24.39
C ARG A 59 2.89 5.31 25.02
N ARG A 60 2.84 5.50 26.33
CA ARG A 60 1.60 5.70 27.09
C ARG A 60 1.12 7.14 26.91
N ALA A 61 0.04 7.32 26.18
CA ALA A 61 -0.54 8.64 25.92
C ALA A 61 -1.55 9.05 27.01
N HIS A 62 -2.26 8.06 27.57
CA HIS A 62 -3.30 8.27 28.57
C HIS A 62 -2.72 8.49 29.96
N GLU A 63 -3.16 9.55 30.62
CA GLU A 63 -2.75 9.85 31.99
C GLU A 63 -3.28 8.78 32.97
N GLY A 64 -2.37 8.16 33.72
CA GLY A 64 -2.71 7.14 34.73
C GLY A 64 -3.16 5.78 34.14
N ARG A 65 -3.01 5.53 32.83
CA ARG A 65 -3.34 4.25 32.20
C ARG A 65 -2.17 3.75 31.35
N ASP A 66 -2.03 2.43 31.25
CA ASP A 66 -0.99 1.78 30.44
C ASP A 66 -1.33 1.69 28.93
N ILE A 67 -2.34 2.44 28.46
CA ILE A 67 -2.80 2.36 27.08
C ILE A 67 -1.75 2.91 26.12
N THR A 68 -1.47 2.13 25.08
CA THR A 68 -0.58 2.49 23.97
C THR A 68 -1.30 2.52 22.62
N ILE A 69 -2.52 1.99 22.53
CA ILE A 69 -3.32 2.02 21.29
C ILE A 69 -4.79 2.33 21.62
N ASP A 70 -5.36 3.31 20.91
CA ASP A 70 -6.80 3.51 20.76
C ASP A 70 -7.29 3.00 19.41
N GLY A 71 -8.36 2.20 19.44
CA GLY A 71 -9.00 1.62 18.26
C GLY A 71 -10.53 1.84 18.26
N GLY A 72 -11.12 2.06 17.08
CA GLY A 72 -12.58 2.13 16.92
C GLY A 72 -13.22 0.74 16.76
N PHE A 73 -12.60 -0.14 15.97
CA PHE A 73 -13.02 -1.53 15.81
C PHE A 73 -11.87 -2.43 15.35
N TYR A 74 -12.04 -3.75 15.50
CA TYR A 74 -11.09 -4.74 15.01
C TYR A 74 -11.45 -5.22 13.59
N LEU A 75 -10.48 -5.26 12.68
CA LEU A 75 -10.64 -5.88 11.37
C LEU A 75 -9.44 -6.75 11.01
N GLY A 76 -9.70 -8.01 10.65
CA GLY A 76 -8.66 -8.86 10.11
C GLY A 76 -9.09 -10.31 9.91
N PRO A 77 -8.14 -11.20 9.62
CA PRO A 77 -8.36 -12.64 9.47
C PRO A 77 -8.73 -13.34 10.81
N GLN A 78 -9.16 -14.61 10.73
CA GLN A 78 -9.62 -15.35 11.91
C GLN A 78 -8.50 -15.66 12.93
N ASN A 79 -7.28 -15.87 12.44
CA ASN A 79 -6.08 -16.05 13.26
C ASN A 79 -5.78 -14.79 14.10
N PHE A 80 -6.04 -13.59 13.59
CA PHE A 80 -5.91 -12.35 14.35
C PHE A 80 -6.91 -12.32 15.52
N TYR A 81 -8.18 -12.64 15.27
CA TYR A 81 -9.18 -12.72 16.34
C TYR A 81 -8.87 -13.82 17.36
N ARG A 82 -8.29 -14.94 16.92
CA ARG A 82 -7.81 -16.00 17.82
C ARG A 82 -6.66 -15.48 18.69
N ALA A 83 -5.67 -14.83 18.07
CA ALA A 83 -4.52 -14.28 18.79
C ALA A 83 -4.93 -13.22 19.82
N LEU A 84 -5.95 -12.41 19.54
CA LEU A 84 -6.53 -11.49 20.53
C LEU A 84 -7.18 -12.22 21.71
N ARG A 85 -7.95 -13.29 21.46
CA ARG A 85 -8.61 -14.09 22.53
C ARG A 85 -7.62 -14.84 23.41
N GLU A 86 -6.48 -15.22 22.85
CA GLU A 86 -5.42 -15.97 23.54
C GLU A 86 -4.34 -15.05 24.14
N ALA A 87 -4.43 -13.73 23.89
CA ALA A 87 -3.47 -12.76 24.40
C ALA A 87 -3.59 -12.65 25.93
N PRO A 88 -2.47 -12.51 26.66
CA PRO A 88 -2.53 -12.31 28.10
C PRO A 88 -3.10 -10.91 28.45
N ASP A 89 -3.65 -10.80 29.66
CA ASP A 89 -4.33 -9.57 30.11
C ASP A 89 -3.42 -8.34 30.09
N ASP A 90 -2.12 -8.50 30.37
CA ASP A 90 -1.16 -7.39 30.34
C ASP A 90 -1.01 -6.77 28.94
N VAL A 91 -1.08 -7.57 27.88
CA VAL A 91 -1.10 -7.12 26.49
C VAL A 91 -2.45 -6.48 26.15
N LEU A 92 -3.55 -7.11 26.53
CA LEU A 92 -4.90 -6.59 26.26
C LEU A 92 -5.16 -5.25 26.95
N ASN A 93 -4.62 -5.06 28.16
CA ASN A 93 -4.72 -3.81 28.92
C ASN A 93 -3.98 -2.62 28.28
N LEU A 94 -3.11 -2.86 27.29
CA LEU A 94 -2.46 -1.81 26.49
C LEU A 94 -3.39 -1.26 25.40
N ILE A 95 -4.52 -1.92 25.13
CA ILE A 95 -5.45 -1.60 24.05
C ILE A 95 -6.74 -1.01 24.64
N ASN A 96 -7.13 0.16 24.15
CA ASN A 96 -8.41 0.76 24.46
C ASN A 96 -9.28 0.77 23.19
N MET A 97 -10.40 0.05 23.24
CA MET A 97 -11.41 0.11 22.19
C MET A 97 -12.49 1.11 22.59
N THR A 98 -12.67 2.14 21.77
CA THR A 98 -13.59 3.26 22.00
C THR A 98 -14.47 3.48 20.76
N SER A 99 -15.32 4.52 20.75
CA SER A 99 -16.15 4.81 19.59
C SER A 99 -15.34 5.36 18.42
N VAL A 100 -15.80 5.10 17.20
CA VAL A 100 -15.22 5.71 15.97
C VAL A 100 -15.27 7.23 16.05
N ASP A 101 -16.35 7.79 16.60
CA ASP A 101 -16.48 9.24 16.80
C ASP A 101 -15.37 9.79 17.71
N ASP A 102 -14.94 9.04 18.73
CA ASP A 102 -13.90 9.46 19.65
C ASP A 102 -12.50 9.36 19.01
N VAL A 103 -12.21 8.28 18.28
CA VAL A 103 -10.92 8.15 17.59
C VAL A 103 -10.79 9.20 16.48
N ASN A 104 -11.82 9.38 15.66
CA ASN A 104 -11.76 10.18 14.45
C ASN A 104 -11.93 11.68 14.68
N ALA A 105 -12.38 12.11 15.86
CA ALA A 105 -12.54 13.53 16.15
C ALA A 105 -11.26 14.13 16.75
N LEU A 106 -11.14 15.45 16.59
CA LEU A 106 -10.33 16.30 17.48
C LEU A 106 -11.23 17.00 18.51
N TYR A 107 -12.41 17.45 18.08
CA TYR A 107 -13.40 18.14 18.92
C TYR A 107 -13.99 17.24 20.02
N GLY A 108 -14.45 17.87 21.10
CA GLY A 108 -15.03 17.20 22.28
C GLY A 108 -14.02 16.90 23.38
N ASN A 109 -12.77 16.58 23.03
CA ASN A 109 -11.68 16.35 23.99
C ASN A 109 -10.33 16.85 23.45
N GLU A 110 -10.36 18.04 22.85
CA GLU A 110 -9.27 18.57 22.04
C GLU A 110 -7.97 18.78 22.82
N GLU A 111 -8.04 19.33 24.05
CA GLU A 111 -6.86 19.58 24.88
C GLU A 111 -6.09 18.28 25.16
N VAL A 112 -6.81 17.21 25.53
CA VAL A 112 -6.23 15.88 25.76
C VAL A 112 -5.63 15.32 24.47
N ARG A 113 -6.37 15.37 23.36
CA ARG A 113 -5.88 14.84 22.08
C ARG A 113 -4.67 15.60 21.53
N ARG A 114 -4.59 16.91 21.75
CA ARG A 114 -3.40 17.72 21.37
C ARG A 114 -2.16 17.25 22.14
N ARG A 115 -2.29 16.95 23.43
CA ARG A 115 -1.21 16.39 24.25
C ARG A 115 -0.83 14.96 23.83
N GLU A 116 -1.80 14.15 23.44
CA GLU A 116 -1.59 12.73 23.10
C GLU A 116 -1.10 12.49 21.67
N ARG A 117 -1.45 13.37 20.72
CA ARG A 117 -1.22 13.22 19.27
C ARG A 117 -0.13 14.14 18.72
N VAL A 118 0.81 14.57 19.57
CA VAL A 118 2.02 15.29 19.13
C VAL A 118 2.79 14.44 18.12
N ASP A 119 3.22 15.08 17.02
CA ASP A 119 3.93 14.47 15.90
C ASP A 119 3.15 13.31 15.23
N ALA A 120 1.83 13.38 15.23
CA ALA A 120 1.00 12.34 14.61
C ALA A 120 1.31 12.17 13.10
N ARG A 121 1.25 10.92 12.63
CA ARG A 121 1.39 10.55 11.22
C ARG A 121 0.12 9.83 10.80
N PHE A 122 -0.77 10.55 10.14
CA PHE A 122 -2.05 10.01 9.68
C PHE A 122 -1.90 9.42 8.29
N ILE A 123 -1.89 8.09 8.19
CA ILE A 123 -1.59 7.37 6.95
C ILE A 123 -2.88 6.80 6.38
N ASN A 124 -3.19 7.13 5.13
CA ASN A 124 -4.34 6.60 4.40
C ASN A 124 -3.93 6.16 2.99
N ILE A 125 -4.72 5.28 2.38
CA ILE A 125 -4.55 4.89 0.97
C ILE A 125 -5.57 5.66 0.12
N ALA A 126 -5.23 5.96 -1.13
CA ALA A 126 -6.12 6.59 -2.09
C ALA A 126 -6.20 5.84 -3.42
N MET A 127 -7.25 6.14 -4.20
CA MET A 127 -7.43 5.60 -5.55
C MET A 127 -6.66 6.42 -6.59
N LYS A 128 -6.73 7.75 -6.50
CA LYS A 128 -6.07 8.69 -7.41
C LYS A 128 -5.66 9.97 -6.71
N ALA A 129 -4.67 10.64 -7.28
CA ALA A 129 -4.31 12.01 -6.91
C ALA A 129 -4.09 12.85 -8.18
N THR A 130 -4.40 14.14 -8.10
CA THR A 130 -4.09 15.07 -9.19
C THR A 130 -2.67 15.62 -9.07
N CYS A 131 -2.08 16.13 -10.15
CA CYS A 131 -0.80 16.84 -10.12
C CYS A 131 -0.79 18.07 -9.20
N LEU A 132 -1.98 18.59 -8.85
CA LEU A 132 -2.15 19.68 -7.88
C LEU A 132 -2.32 19.19 -6.44
N GLY A 133 -2.36 17.88 -6.20
CA GLY A 133 -2.46 17.27 -4.87
C GLY A 133 -3.88 17.12 -4.31
N ALA A 134 -4.91 17.21 -5.16
CA ALA A 134 -6.25 16.76 -4.74
C ALA A 134 -6.31 15.22 -4.79
N VAL A 135 -7.02 14.59 -3.87
CA VAL A 135 -7.05 13.12 -3.72
C VAL A 135 -8.48 12.61 -3.81
N THR A 136 -8.64 11.45 -4.44
CA THR A 136 -9.89 10.72 -4.56
C THR A 136 -9.72 9.29 -4.04
N SER A 137 -10.66 8.83 -3.22
CA SER A 137 -10.56 7.56 -2.50
C SER A 137 -11.83 6.71 -2.53
N ASP A 138 -12.98 7.26 -2.94
CA ASP A 138 -14.29 6.64 -2.71
C ASP A 138 -15.16 6.50 -3.95
N ALA A 139 -14.88 7.23 -5.03
CA ALA A 139 -15.71 7.23 -6.25
C ALA A 139 -14.90 7.19 -7.55
N LEU A 140 -15.50 6.57 -8.58
CA LEU A 140 -15.07 6.65 -9.96
C LEU A 140 -15.48 7.96 -10.60
N GLU A 141 -14.80 8.37 -11.67
CA GLU A 141 -15.03 9.62 -12.40
C GLU A 141 -16.48 9.82 -12.86
N ASP A 142 -17.18 8.73 -13.18
CA ASP A 142 -18.59 8.73 -13.59
C ASP A 142 -19.59 8.78 -12.43
N GLY A 143 -19.13 8.94 -11.19
CA GLY A 143 -19.98 9.05 -10.01
C GLY A 143 -20.35 7.73 -9.34
N ARG A 144 -19.91 6.58 -9.87
CA ARG A 144 -20.08 5.30 -9.18
C ARG A 144 -19.23 5.25 -7.93
N VAL A 145 -19.87 5.00 -6.80
CA VAL A 145 -19.21 4.80 -5.51
C VAL A 145 -18.52 3.44 -5.46
N VAL A 146 -17.25 3.44 -5.07
CA VAL A 146 -16.43 2.24 -4.85
C VAL A 146 -16.41 1.85 -3.37
N SER A 147 -16.28 2.85 -2.49
CA SER A 147 -16.23 2.67 -1.04
C SER A 147 -16.79 3.90 -0.32
N GLY A 148 -16.86 3.86 1.01
CA GLY A 148 -17.07 5.07 1.81
C GLY A 148 -15.76 5.81 2.06
N VAL A 149 -15.84 7.13 2.31
CA VAL A 149 -14.69 7.96 2.71
C VAL A 149 -14.09 7.53 4.05
N GLY A 150 -14.92 7.02 4.97
CA GLY A 150 -14.52 6.71 6.35
C GLY A 150 -13.94 7.93 7.07
N GLY A 151 -12.99 7.70 7.98
CA GLY A 151 -12.29 8.75 8.72
C GLY A 151 -11.18 9.48 7.95
N GLN A 152 -10.95 9.20 6.65
CA GLN A 152 -9.81 9.76 5.91
C GLN A 152 -9.77 11.29 5.98
N TYR A 153 -10.90 11.96 5.66
CA TYR A 153 -11.00 13.41 5.74
C TYR A 153 -10.74 13.93 7.16
N ASN A 154 -11.27 13.24 8.18
CA ASN A 154 -11.10 13.65 9.56
C ASN A 154 -9.63 13.66 9.98
N PHE A 155 -8.88 12.60 9.67
CA PHE A 155 -7.46 12.53 10.00
C PHE A 155 -6.62 13.50 9.18
N VAL A 156 -6.98 13.77 7.92
CA VAL A 156 -6.35 14.82 7.13
C VAL A 156 -6.54 16.17 7.80
N ALA A 157 -7.77 16.54 8.16
CA ALA A 157 -8.04 17.81 8.85
C ALA A 157 -7.24 17.93 10.15
N GLN A 158 -7.20 16.86 10.95
CA GLN A 158 -6.40 16.82 12.18
C GLN A 158 -4.90 17.06 11.95
N ALA A 159 -4.33 16.55 10.85
CA ALA A 159 -2.92 16.79 10.52
C ALA A 159 -2.59 18.27 10.31
N HIS A 160 -3.57 19.06 9.85
CA HIS A 160 -3.39 20.50 9.67
C HIS A 160 -3.55 21.29 10.97
N GLU A 161 -4.27 20.74 11.94
CA GLU A 161 -4.57 21.39 13.23
C GLU A 161 -3.59 21.02 14.35
N LEU A 162 -3.01 19.82 14.31
CA LEU A 162 -2.14 19.29 15.37
C LEU A 162 -0.67 19.68 15.16
N GLU A 163 0.01 19.97 16.27
CA GLU A 163 1.42 20.35 16.24
C GLU A 163 2.30 19.19 15.77
N GLY A 164 3.16 19.47 14.80
CA GLY A 164 4.07 18.50 14.20
C GLY A 164 3.38 17.38 13.40
N ALA A 165 2.05 17.40 13.25
CA ALA A 165 1.32 16.34 12.59
C ALA A 165 1.39 16.42 11.05
N ARG A 166 1.37 15.25 10.40
CA ARG A 166 1.39 15.12 8.94
C ARG A 166 0.31 14.16 8.46
N SER A 167 -0.32 14.52 7.34
CA SER A 167 -1.20 13.65 6.56
C SER A 167 -0.39 13.01 5.44
N ILE A 168 -0.46 11.68 5.34
CA ILE A 168 0.31 10.87 4.40
C ILE A 168 -0.67 10.03 3.60
N ILE A 169 -0.67 10.22 2.29
CA ILE A 169 -1.46 9.44 1.35
C ILE A 169 -0.55 8.47 0.60
N LEU A 170 -0.81 7.18 0.75
CA LEU A 170 -0.18 6.12 -0.03
C LEU A 170 -1.00 5.90 -1.31
N LEU A 171 -0.31 5.89 -2.45
CA LEU A 171 -0.91 5.76 -3.77
C LEU A 171 -0.03 4.84 -4.62
N LYS A 172 -0.58 3.75 -5.18
CA LYS A 172 0.14 3.03 -6.24
C LYS A 172 0.27 3.96 -7.46
N ALA A 173 1.45 4.12 -8.04
CA ALA A 173 1.63 5.07 -9.15
C ALA A 173 0.76 4.71 -10.36
N VAL A 174 0.54 3.41 -10.59
CA VAL A 174 -0.30 2.89 -11.65
C VAL A 174 -1.32 1.88 -11.13
N ARG A 175 -2.37 1.65 -11.93
CA ARG A 175 -3.25 0.50 -11.82
C ARG A 175 -3.25 -0.25 -13.14
N GLU A 176 -3.38 -1.56 -13.08
CA GLU A 176 -3.63 -2.38 -14.26
C GLU A 176 -5.05 -2.95 -14.20
N SER A 177 -5.75 -2.88 -15.32
CA SER A 177 -7.06 -3.49 -15.46
C SER A 177 -7.27 -3.93 -16.90
N LYS A 178 -7.60 -5.22 -17.08
CA LYS A 178 -7.85 -5.83 -18.40
C LYS A 178 -6.68 -5.63 -19.38
N GLY A 179 -5.44 -5.80 -18.88
CA GLY A 179 -4.21 -5.61 -19.66
C GLY A 179 -3.91 -4.16 -20.04
N LYS A 180 -4.64 -3.19 -19.49
CA LYS A 180 -4.38 -1.76 -19.68
C LYS A 180 -3.82 -1.17 -18.40
N VAL A 181 -2.63 -0.60 -18.51
CA VAL A 181 -2.02 0.17 -17.44
C VAL A 181 -2.49 1.63 -17.51
N GLU A 182 -2.87 2.19 -16.37
CA GLU A 182 -3.33 3.56 -16.23
C GLU A 182 -2.66 4.23 -15.03
N SER A 183 -2.28 5.50 -15.19
CA SER A 183 -1.74 6.30 -14.09
C SER A 183 -2.79 6.58 -13.03
N ASN A 184 -2.40 6.52 -11.76
CA ASN A 184 -3.19 7.03 -10.64
C ASN A 184 -2.84 8.47 -10.27
N ILE A 185 -1.72 9.01 -10.77
CA ILE A 185 -1.46 10.44 -10.80
C ILE A 185 -2.01 11.00 -12.11
N VAL A 186 -3.02 11.86 -12.01
CA VAL A 186 -3.75 12.40 -13.16
C VAL A 186 -3.67 13.92 -13.18
N TRP A 187 -4.00 14.56 -14.29
CA TRP A 187 -4.11 16.01 -14.31
C TRP A 187 -5.40 16.50 -13.63
N ASN A 188 -6.53 15.85 -13.93
CA ASN A 188 -7.84 16.16 -13.37
C ASN A 188 -8.63 14.87 -13.07
N TYR A 189 -9.61 14.97 -12.17
CA TYR A 189 -10.54 13.88 -11.86
C TYR A 189 -11.91 14.41 -11.44
N GLY A 190 -12.98 13.70 -11.80
CA GLY A 190 -14.36 14.13 -11.55
C GLY A 190 -14.82 14.15 -10.08
N HIS A 191 -14.06 13.56 -9.16
CA HIS A 191 -14.41 13.47 -7.73
C HIS A 191 -13.23 13.84 -6.83
N VAL A 192 -13.52 14.36 -5.64
CA VAL A 192 -12.51 14.82 -4.69
C VAL A 192 -12.93 14.45 -3.27
N THR A 193 -12.12 13.63 -2.62
CA THR A 193 -12.27 13.26 -1.20
C THR A 193 -11.47 14.21 -0.32
N VAL A 194 -10.22 14.52 -0.72
CA VAL A 194 -9.36 15.51 -0.06
C VAL A 194 -9.05 16.62 -1.05
N PRO A 195 -9.52 17.86 -0.81
CA PRO A 195 -9.23 18.98 -1.69
C PRO A 195 -7.75 19.36 -1.62
N ARG A 196 -7.21 19.88 -2.73
CA ARG A 196 -5.79 20.30 -2.84
C ARG A 196 -5.32 21.26 -1.75
N HIS A 197 -6.22 22.01 -1.11
CA HIS A 197 -5.87 22.94 -0.04
C HIS A 197 -5.45 22.22 1.25
N LEU A 198 -5.85 20.95 1.41
CA LEU A 198 -5.45 20.05 2.49
C LEU A 198 -4.34 19.08 2.06
N ARG A 199 -3.72 19.28 0.89
CA ARG A 199 -2.60 18.46 0.43
C ARG A 199 -1.45 18.51 1.43
N ASP A 200 -0.83 17.36 1.63
CA ASP A 200 0.31 17.21 2.51
C ASP A 200 1.32 16.26 1.86
N ILE A 201 1.51 15.03 2.36
CA ILE A 201 2.45 14.08 1.74
C ILE A 201 1.69 13.09 0.85
N ILE A 202 2.20 12.86 -0.35
CA ILE A 202 1.78 11.75 -1.23
C ILE A 202 2.99 10.86 -1.51
N ILE A 203 2.83 9.55 -1.34
CA ILE A 203 3.88 8.55 -1.54
C ILE A 203 3.43 7.55 -2.59
N THR A 204 4.27 7.33 -3.59
CA THR A 204 4.21 6.15 -4.47
C THR A 204 5.44 5.28 -4.24
N GLU A 205 5.50 4.15 -4.92
CA GLU A 205 6.70 3.31 -5.02
C GLU A 205 7.93 4.09 -5.53
N TYR A 206 7.73 5.22 -6.23
CA TYR A 206 8.81 6.06 -6.80
C TYR A 206 9.22 7.23 -5.89
N GLY A 207 8.80 7.26 -4.63
CA GLY A 207 9.28 8.22 -3.64
C GLY A 207 8.19 9.10 -3.04
N VAL A 208 8.60 10.23 -2.47
CA VAL A 208 7.76 11.09 -1.64
C VAL A 208 7.59 12.49 -2.25
N ALA A 209 6.34 12.90 -2.45
CA ALA A 209 5.99 14.28 -2.76
C ALA A 209 5.46 14.97 -1.50
N ASP A 210 6.27 15.85 -0.92
CA ASP A 210 5.83 16.76 0.14
C ASP A 210 5.18 18.00 -0.50
N LEU A 211 3.88 18.22 -0.30
CA LEU A 211 3.13 19.27 -1.00
C LEU A 211 2.66 20.40 -0.07
N ARG A 212 2.82 20.25 1.25
CA ARG A 212 2.27 21.21 2.22
C ARG A 212 2.97 22.56 2.08
N GLY A 213 2.17 23.62 1.98
CA GLY A 213 2.66 25.00 1.86
C GLY A 213 3.38 25.33 0.54
N GLN A 214 3.48 24.40 -0.41
CA GLN A 214 4.18 24.63 -1.66
C GLN A 214 3.30 25.35 -2.69
N PRO A 215 3.88 26.16 -3.59
CA PRO A 215 3.16 26.72 -4.73
C PRO A 215 2.77 25.62 -5.73
N ASP A 216 1.73 25.86 -6.54
CA ASP A 216 1.22 24.85 -7.48
C ASP A 216 2.28 24.32 -8.45
N GLU A 217 3.18 25.18 -8.96
CA GLU A 217 4.26 24.74 -9.85
C GLU A 217 5.17 23.71 -9.18
N GLU A 218 5.52 23.95 -7.91
CA GLU A 218 6.37 23.04 -7.14
C GLU A 218 5.64 21.74 -6.80
N CYS A 219 4.33 21.80 -6.51
CA CYS A 219 3.52 20.60 -6.34
C CYS A 219 3.48 19.74 -7.60
N VAL A 220 3.29 20.35 -8.77
CA VAL A 220 3.29 19.63 -10.05
C VAL A 220 4.65 18.96 -10.27
N LYS A 221 5.77 19.65 -10.02
CA LYS A 221 7.12 19.08 -10.11
C LYS A 221 7.30 17.88 -9.17
N ARG A 222 6.87 18.00 -7.91
CA ARG A 222 6.98 16.91 -6.92
C ARG A 222 6.10 15.72 -7.26
N MET A 223 4.88 15.95 -7.75
CA MET A 223 4.00 14.88 -8.22
C MET A 223 4.60 14.15 -9.44
N LEU A 224 5.16 14.90 -10.41
CA LEU A 224 5.86 14.30 -11.57
C LEU A 224 7.07 13.44 -11.13
N ALA A 225 7.80 13.87 -10.11
CA ALA A 225 8.95 13.15 -9.57
C ALA A 225 8.60 11.77 -8.98
N ILE A 226 7.34 11.55 -8.59
CA ILE A 226 6.82 10.28 -8.06
C ILE A 226 5.84 9.60 -9.02
N THR A 227 5.72 10.09 -10.26
CA THR A 227 4.88 9.48 -11.31
C THR A 227 5.66 8.42 -12.07
N ASP A 228 4.96 7.35 -12.49
CA ASP A 228 5.49 6.35 -13.41
C ASP A 228 5.93 6.98 -14.75
N SER A 229 7.12 6.65 -15.21
CA SER A 229 7.74 7.29 -16.37
C SER A 229 6.94 7.16 -17.66
N ARG A 230 6.05 6.15 -17.77
CA ARG A 230 5.16 5.99 -18.94
C ARG A 230 4.17 7.14 -19.12
N PHE A 231 3.87 7.90 -18.05
CA PHE A 231 2.82 8.92 -18.05
C PHE A 231 3.32 10.35 -17.79
N GLN A 232 4.59 10.52 -17.44
CA GLN A 232 5.15 11.84 -17.10
C GLN A 232 5.07 12.86 -18.25
N ASP A 233 5.38 12.44 -19.48
CA ASP A 233 5.40 13.35 -20.64
C ASP A 233 4.01 13.93 -20.96
N GLU A 234 2.94 13.15 -20.76
CA GLU A 234 1.57 13.63 -20.94
C GLU A 234 1.22 14.68 -19.88
N LEU A 235 1.48 14.39 -18.60
CA LEU A 235 1.22 15.31 -17.51
C LEU A 235 2.03 16.61 -17.62
N VAL A 236 3.27 16.55 -18.13
CA VAL A 236 4.07 17.75 -18.41
C VAL A 236 3.40 18.62 -19.48
N ARG A 237 2.90 18.02 -20.56
CA ARG A 237 2.19 18.75 -21.63
C ARG A 237 0.93 19.42 -21.08
N GLU A 238 0.14 18.70 -20.28
CA GLU A 238 -1.07 19.24 -19.64
C GLU A 238 -0.72 20.40 -18.69
N ALA A 239 0.32 20.24 -17.89
CA ALA A 239 0.75 21.27 -16.95
C ALA A 239 1.29 22.54 -17.63
N ILE A 240 2.04 22.41 -18.72
CA ILE A 240 2.49 23.56 -19.54
C ILE A 240 1.29 24.25 -20.17
N ALA A 241 0.37 23.49 -20.78
CA ALA A 241 -0.84 24.04 -21.39
C ALA A 241 -1.70 24.83 -20.38
N ALA A 242 -1.77 24.35 -19.13
CA ALA A 242 -2.45 25.01 -18.04
C ALA A 242 -1.65 26.12 -17.35
N LYS A 243 -0.44 26.44 -17.84
CA LYS A 243 0.47 27.46 -17.28
C LYS A 243 0.86 27.18 -15.81
N LYS A 244 0.94 25.90 -15.45
CA LYS A 244 1.43 25.43 -14.14
C LYS A 244 2.89 25.01 -14.16
N LEU A 245 3.49 24.86 -15.34
CA LEU A 245 4.93 24.72 -15.55
C LEU A 245 5.41 25.73 -16.60
N ALA A 246 6.69 26.08 -16.55
CA ALA A 246 7.34 26.87 -17.58
C ALA A 246 7.33 26.14 -18.93
N ALA A 247 7.23 26.89 -20.02
CA ALA A 247 7.13 26.32 -21.38
C ALA A 247 8.37 25.53 -21.81
N ASP A 248 9.52 25.80 -21.20
CA ASP A 248 10.80 25.12 -21.43
C ASP A 248 11.14 24.07 -20.36
N PHE A 249 10.19 23.75 -19.47
CA PHE A 249 10.40 22.73 -18.45
C PHE A 249 10.76 21.38 -19.09
N LYS A 250 11.79 20.73 -18.53
CA LYS A 250 12.24 19.40 -18.94
C LYS A 250 12.26 18.49 -17.72
N LEU A 251 11.76 17.28 -17.89
CA LEU A 251 11.85 16.24 -16.87
C LEU A 251 13.32 15.92 -16.56
N PRO A 252 13.75 15.99 -15.29
CA PRO A 252 15.04 15.49 -14.85
C PRO A 252 15.23 14.01 -15.22
N GLU A 253 16.43 13.66 -15.69
CA GLU A 253 16.75 12.28 -16.13
C GLU A 253 16.59 11.24 -15.01
N ALA A 254 16.73 11.64 -13.75
CA ALA A 254 16.51 10.75 -12.61
C ALA A 254 15.04 10.30 -12.52
N TRP A 255 14.08 11.17 -12.86
CA TRP A 255 12.63 10.87 -12.73
C TRP A 255 12.12 9.99 -13.86
N LYS A 256 12.83 9.96 -15.00
CA LYS A 256 12.52 9.11 -16.14
C LYS A 256 12.84 7.63 -15.92
N LYS A 257 13.35 7.28 -14.73
CA LYS A 257 13.67 5.92 -14.29
C LYS A 257 12.64 5.38 -13.30
N ASN A 258 11.50 6.04 -13.17
CA ASN A 258 10.39 5.60 -12.34
C ASN A 258 9.63 4.47 -13.06
N THR A 259 10.20 3.26 -13.01
CA THR A 259 9.64 2.05 -13.62
C THR A 259 9.58 0.89 -12.62
N PRO A 260 8.66 -0.09 -12.80
CA PRO A 260 8.60 -1.27 -11.93
C PRO A 260 9.95 -2.00 -11.86
N ASP A 261 10.63 -2.18 -13.01
CA ASP A 261 11.97 -2.79 -13.08
C ASP A 261 13.00 -2.08 -12.19
N ALA A 262 12.91 -0.75 -12.04
CA ALA A 262 13.81 0.01 -11.19
C ALA A 262 13.55 -0.27 -9.70
N ILE A 263 12.28 -0.44 -9.30
CA ILE A 263 11.90 -0.86 -7.94
C ILE A 263 12.40 -2.27 -7.67
N ASP A 264 12.19 -3.20 -8.60
CA ASP A 264 12.65 -4.59 -8.48
C ASP A 264 14.16 -4.67 -8.38
N ALA A 265 14.87 -3.96 -9.25
CA ALA A 265 16.33 -3.91 -9.20
C ALA A 265 16.85 -3.31 -7.88
N ALA A 266 16.17 -2.29 -7.35
CA ALA A 266 16.51 -1.66 -6.08
C ALA A 266 16.28 -2.58 -4.88
N LEU A 267 15.17 -3.31 -4.84
CA LEU A 267 14.76 -4.13 -3.69
C LEU A 267 15.30 -5.57 -3.73
N ARG A 268 15.68 -6.09 -4.90
CA ARG A 268 16.19 -7.47 -5.06
C ARG A 268 17.31 -7.84 -4.08
N PRO A 269 18.31 -6.99 -3.79
CA PRO A 269 19.34 -7.30 -2.79
C PRO A 269 18.82 -7.41 -1.35
N HIS A 270 17.63 -6.88 -1.07
CA HIS A 270 17.05 -6.73 0.27
C HIS A 270 15.91 -7.71 0.56
N LEU A 271 15.52 -8.56 -0.41
CA LEU A 271 14.38 -9.48 -0.28
C LEU A 271 14.47 -10.41 0.94
N GLY A 272 15.68 -10.79 1.36
CA GLY A 272 15.88 -11.59 2.58
C GLY A 272 15.35 -10.94 3.87
N TYR A 273 15.09 -9.64 3.85
CA TYR A 273 14.55 -8.87 4.98
C TYR A 273 13.11 -8.36 4.75
N LEU A 274 12.55 -8.62 3.58
CA LEU A 274 11.22 -8.17 3.14
C LEU A 274 10.35 -9.39 2.84
N PRO A 275 9.89 -10.13 3.86
CA PRO A 275 9.06 -11.31 3.64
C PRO A 275 7.73 -10.93 2.98
N THR A 276 7.24 -11.76 2.06
CA THR A 276 5.95 -11.59 1.35
C THR A 276 4.78 -11.42 2.32
N TYR A 277 4.79 -12.17 3.43
CA TYR A 277 3.77 -12.10 4.49
C TYR A 277 4.39 -11.64 5.82
N PRO A 278 4.66 -10.33 6.01
CA PRO A 278 5.38 -9.81 7.18
C PRO A 278 4.64 -9.95 8.53
N PHE A 279 3.34 -10.28 8.47
CA PHE A 279 2.48 -10.51 9.63
C PHE A 279 1.95 -11.96 9.69
N GLY A 280 2.54 -12.86 8.90
CA GLY A 280 2.02 -14.20 8.67
C GLY A 280 0.84 -14.19 7.69
N THR A 281 0.34 -15.39 7.39
CA THR A 281 -0.80 -15.61 6.50
C THR A 281 -1.60 -16.81 7.02
N GLU A 282 -2.90 -16.84 6.76
CA GLU A 282 -3.75 -18.02 6.98
C GLU A 282 -3.58 -19.06 5.86
N MET A 283 -3.00 -18.63 4.75
CA MET A 283 -2.80 -19.47 3.57
C MET A 283 -1.70 -20.49 3.88
N ASP A 284 -2.00 -21.77 3.68
CA ASP A 284 -0.95 -22.78 3.65
C ASP A 284 -0.05 -22.60 2.41
N GLU A 285 1.06 -23.34 2.34
CA GLU A 285 2.01 -23.23 1.21
C GLU A 285 1.33 -23.51 -0.14
N VAL A 286 0.37 -24.43 -0.17
CA VAL A 286 -0.40 -24.78 -1.37
C VAL A 286 -1.28 -23.61 -1.81
N GLU A 287 -1.95 -22.94 -0.88
CA GLU A 287 -2.79 -21.78 -1.14
C GLU A 287 -1.95 -20.56 -1.57
N GLN A 288 -0.76 -20.37 -1.01
CA GLN A 288 0.17 -19.32 -1.43
C GLN A 288 0.64 -19.53 -2.88
N ASP A 289 1.10 -20.74 -3.21
CA ASP A 289 1.49 -21.10 -4.58
C ASP A 289 0.34 -20.93 -5.57
N LEU A 290 -0.86 -21.36 -5.18
CA LEU A 290 -2.07 -21.23 -6.00
C LEU A 290 -2.46 -19.77 -6.22
N ALA A 291 -2.34 -18.90 -5.21
CA ALA A 291 -2.67 -17.49 -5.37
C ALA A 291 -1.80 -16.83 -6.44
N LEU A 292 -0.48 -17.07 -6.39
CA LEU A 292 0.47 -16.57 -7.40
C LEU A 292 0.15 -17.14 -8.79
N ALA A 293 -0.12 -18.44 -8.89
CA ALA A 293 -0.43 -19.08 -10.16
C ALA A 293 -1.75 -18.56 -10.76
N LEU A 294 -2.78 -18.33 -9.93
CA LEU A 294 -4.07 -17.82 -10.39
C LEU A 294 -4.00 -16.35 -10.81
N GLU A 295 -3.22 -15.53 -10.11
CA GLU A 295 -2.95 -14.14 -10.52
C GLU A 295 -2.21 -14.12 -11.87
N HIS A 296 -1.15 -14.92 -12.00
CA HIS A 296 -0.42 -15.08 -13.27
C HIS A 296 -1.34 -15.51 -14.42
N LEU A 297 -2.25 -16.46 -14.16
CA LEU A 297 -3.26 -16.89 -15.14
C LEU A 297 -4.20 -15.76 -15.52
N GLN A 298 -4.68 -14.98 -14.54
CA GLN A 298 -5.59 -13.87 -14.80
C GLN A 298 -4.95 -12.85 -15.75
N ASP A 299 -3.66 -12.57 -15.59
CA ASP A 299 -2.91 -11.65 -16.45
C ASP A 299 -2.67 -12.23 -17.85
N HIS A 300 -2.36 -13.53 -17.95
CA HIS A 300 -2.03 -14.19 -19.22
C HIS A 300 -3.27 -14.72 -19.98
N THR A 301 -4.45 -14.66 -19.38
CA THR A 301 -5.73 -15.04 -20.01
C THR A 301 -6.67 -13.84 -20.20
N ALA A 302 -6.17 -12.61 -20.01
CA ALA A 302 -6.96 -11.38 -20.12
C ALA A 302 -7.53 -11.10 -21.52
N SER A 303 -6.94 -11.67 -22.59
CA SER A 303 -7.45 -11.56 -23.97
C SER A 303 -7.56 -12.92 -24.66
N PHE A 304 -8.44 -13.01 -25.66
CA PHE A 304 -8.67 -14.25 -26.42
C PHE A 304 -7.39 -14.81 -27.06
N TRP A 305 -6.53 -13.95 -27.62
CA TRP A 305 -5.29 -14.38 -28.27
C TRP A 305 -4.21 -14.81 -27.27
N GLN A 306 -4.09 -14.11 -26.13
CA GLN A 306 -3.18 -14.51 -25.05
C GLN A 306 -3.64 -15.83 -24.44
N GLN A 307 -4.95 -15.97 -24.18
CA GLN A 307 -5.55 -17.21 -23.68
C GLN A 307 -5.31 -18.36 -24.65
N ALA A 308 -5.53 -18.18 -25.96
CA ALA A 308 -5.28 -19.22 -26.96
C ALA A 308 -3.80 -19.61 -27.03
N GLY A 309 -2.88 -18.63 -27.01
CA GLY A 309 -1.44 -18.87 -26.99
C GLY A 309 -0.97 -19.60 -25.73
N TYR A 310 -1.46 -19.19 -24.57
CA TYR A 310 -1.12 -19.80 -23.29
C TYR A 310 -1.68 -21.21 -23.15
N VAL A 311 -2.92 -21.47 -23.61
CA VAL A 311 -3.48 -22.83 -23.71
C VAL A 311 -2.63 -23.72 -24.62
N ALA A 312 -2.22 -23.22 -25.79
CA ALA A 312 -1.37 -23.99 -26.71
C ALA A 312 0.00 -24.31 -26.07
N ALA A 313 0.61 -23.36 -25.38
CA ALA A 313 1.87 -23.55 -24.66
C ALA A 313 1.73 -24.56 -23.51
N ALA A 314 0.64 -24.48 -22.74
CA ALA A 314 0.36 -25.40 -21.65
C ALA A 314 0.13 -26.84 -22.13
N VAL A 315 -0.59 -27.02 -23.25
CA VAL A 315 -0.77 -28.35 -23.86
C VAL A 315 0.53 -28.89 -24.46
N ALA A 316 1.35 -28.04 -25.07
CA ALA A 316 2.62 -28.44 -25.69
C ALA A 316 3.70 -28.82 -24.65
N SER A 317 3.72 -28.14 -23.51
CA SER A 317 4.65 -28.43 -22.41
C SER A 317 4.30 -29.71 -21.65
N GLY A 318 3.01 -30.04 -21.54
CA GLY A 318 2.55 -31.24 -20.84
C GLY A 318 2.99 -31.25 -19.38
N PRO A 319 2.63 -30.22 -18.59
CA PRO A 319 3.19 -29.98 -17.26
C PRO A 319 2.93 -31.17 -16.33
N ASP A 320 3.94 -31.51 -15.51
CA ASP A 320 3.90 -32.69 -14.65
C ASP A 320 2.92 -32.43 -13.50
N ALA A 321 1.91 -33.29 -13.35
CA ALA A 321 0.91 -33.14 -12.31
C ALA A 321 1.35 -33.67 -10.95
N GLU A 322 2.41 -34.49 -10.89
CA GLU A 322 2.79 -35.20 -9.67
C GLU A 322 3.31 -34.27 -8.56
N PRO A 323 4.18 -33.26 -8.85
CA PRO A 323 4.63 -32.30 -7.84
C PRO A 323 3.49 -31.43 -7.27
N TRP A 324 2.44 -31.21 -8.07
CA TRP A 324 1.36 -30.28 -7.79
C TRP A 324 0.05 -30.95 -7.35
N ARG A 325 0.11 -32.24 -7.00
CA ARG A 325 -1.09 -32.99 -6.58
C ARG A 325 -1.86 -32.32 -5.44
N PRO A 326 -1.21 -31.78 -4.37
CA PRO A 326 -1.92 -31.06 -3.31
C PRO A 326 -2.68 -29.82 -3.83
N HIS A 327 -2.07 -29.06 -4.75
CA HIS A 327 -2.67 -27.87 -5.39
C HIS A 327 -3.88 -28.24 -6.23
N LEU A 328 -3.76 -29.32 -7.02
CA LEU A 328 -4.89 -29.84 -7.79
C LEU A 328 -6.02 -30.35 -6.91
N GLN A 329 -5.73 -30.98 -5.77
CA GLN A 329 -6.76 -31.39 -4.80
C GLN A 329 -7.49 -30.19 -4.21
N ARG A 330 -6.76 -29.13 -3.84
CA ARG A 330 -7.32 -27.90 -3.28
C ARG A 330 -8.31 -27.22 -4.24
N LEU A 331 -8.03 -27.26 -5.54
CA LEU A 331 -8.90 -26.74 -6.60
C LEU A 331 -9.94 -27.74 -7.14
N GLN A 332 -9.97 -28.97 -6.63
CA GLN A 332 -10.82 -30.06 -7.12
C GLN A 332 -10.54 -30.46 -8.60
N LEU A 333 -9.28 -30.36 -9.03
CA LEU A 333 -8.81 -30.64 -10.39
C LEU A 333 -7.91 -31.89 -10.48
N GLU A 334 -7.74 -32.65 -9.40
CA GLU A 334 -6.94 -33.90 -9.44
C GLU A 334 -7.52 -34.92 -10.42
N LYS A 335 -8.85 -34.98 -10.55
CA LYS A 335 -9.58 -35.89 -11.45
C LYS A 335 -10.65 -35.11 -12.23
N PRO A 336 -10.27 -34.35 -13.28
CA PRO A 336 -11.19 -33.53 -14.03
C PRO A 336 -12.18 -34.40 -14.81
N SER A 337 -13.47 -34.15 -14.58
CA SER A 337 -14.60 -34.90 -15.14
C SER A 337 -15.05 -34.38 -16.50
N SER A 338 -14.79 -33.10 -16.78
CA SER A 338 -15.25 -32.39 -17.98
C SER A 338 -14.09 -31.86 -18.83
N LEU A 339 -14.36 -31.58 -20.12
CA LEU A 339 -13.36 -30.98 -21.01
C LEU A 339 -12.90 -29.59 -20.51
N PRO A 340 -13.79 -28.70 -20.03
CA PRO A 340 -13.37 -27.44 -19.39
C PRO A 340 -12.45 -27.64 -18.19
N GLU A 341 -12.74 -28.58 -17.30
CA GLU A 341 -11.88 -28.88 -16.14
C GLU A 341 -10.51 -29.41 -16.56
N ARG A 342 -10.42 -30.18 -17.65
CA ARG A 342 -9.13 -30.66 -18.19
C ARG A 342 -8.28 -29.51 -18.72
N ILE A 343 -8.90 -28.58 -19.44
CA ILE A 343 -8.20 -27.37 -19.93
C ILE A 343 -7.75 -26.53 -18.73
N TRP A 344 -8.65 -26.31 -17.76
CA TRP A 344 -8.34 -25.54 -16.56
C TRP A 344 -7.21 -26.15 -15.74
N ARG A 345 -7.19 -27.48 -15.56
CA ARG A 345 -6.09 -28.20 -14.93
C ARG A 345 -4.75 -27.93 -15.61
N VAL A 346 -4.69 -28.03 -16.94
CA VAL A 346 -3.45 -27.83 -17.70
C VAL A 346 -2.95 -26.40 -17.57
N LEU A 347 -3.87 -25.43 -17.58
CA LEU A 347 -3.55 -24.02 -17.34
C LEU A 347 -2.98 -23.77 -15.95
N VAL A 348 -3.62 -24.29 -14.90
CA VAL A 348 -3.14 -24.17 -13.51
C VAL A 348 -1.77 -24.81 -13.35
N LEU A 349 -1.55 -26.00 -13.89
CA LEU A 349 -0.25 -26.67 -13.79
C LEU A 349 0.86 -25.86 -14.48
N LYS A 350 0.57 -25.31 -15.67
CA LYS A 350 1.53 -24.46 -16.38
C LYS A 350 1.88 -23.21 -15.58
N ALA A 351 0.87 -22.58 -14.97
CA ALA A 351 1.07 -21.39 -14.17
C ALA A 351 1.85 -21.65 -12.89
N LEU A 352 1.60 -22.77 -12.21
CA LEU A 352 2.38 -23.21 -11.04
C LEU A 352 3.86 -23.45 -11.41
N GLU A 353 4.14 -24.07 -12.56
CA GLU A 353 5.52 -24.21 -13.05
C GLU A 353 6.16 -22.85 -13.38
N ASP A 354 5.42 -21.95 -14.03
CA ASP A 354 5.91 -20.62 -14.40
C ASP A 354 6.22 -19.74 -13.18
N THR A 355 5.38 -19.78 -12.15
CA THR A 355 5.55 -18.95 -10.96
C THR A 355 6.61 -19.49 -9.99
N GLN A 356 6.92 -20.78 -10.02
CA GLN A 356 8.06 -21.32 -9.25
C GLN A 356 9.41 -21.24 -9.98
N THR A 357 9.43 -21.16 -11.31
CA THR A 357 10.67 -21.03 -12.10
C THR A 357 11.00 -19.58 -12.48
N GLY A 358 10.02 -18.68 -12.43
CA GLY A 358 10.17 -17.25 -12.67
C GLY A 358 10.57 -16.45 -11.43
N PRO A 359 11.03 -15.19 -11.60
CA PRO A 359 11.15 -14.27 -10.48
C PRO A 359 9.77 -14.10 -9.82
N VAL A 360 9.72 -14.22 -8.49
CA VAL A 360 8.52 -13.96 -7.68
C VAL A 360 7.93 -12.61 -8.09
N PRO A 361 6.65 -12.53 -8.50
CA PRO A 361 6.01 -11.25 -8.79
C PRO A 361 6.07 -10.35 -7.55
N SER A 362 6.51 -9.11 -7.76
CA SER A 362 6.71 -8.06 -6.74
C SER A 362 5.41 -7.51 -6.16
#